data_AF-W4RNV5-F1
#
_entry.id   AF-W4RNV5-F1
#
_cell.length_a   1.000
_cell.length_b   1.000
_cell.length_c   1.000
_cell.angle_alpha   90.00
_cell.angle_beta   90.00
_cell.angle_gamma   90.00
#
_symmetry.space_group_name_H-M   'P 1'
#
loop_
_entity.id
_entity.type
_entity.pdbx_description
1 polymer ?
#
loop_
_entity_poly.entity_id
_entity_poly.type
_entity_poly.pdbx_seq_one_letter_code
_entity_poly.pdbx_strand_id
1 'polypeptide(L)'
;MQQQEIHNFLEKYFTANNCELMENDKGYMTVQLTVDLDKELMNRPFYWHYLEKTGGVPNPMKLTFITNKQKAPDDIKGEVIHFGSPRLHQIFASTKSLAGYIRLYQNNQFPTQTPLIPWIAEPENILSM
;
A
#
# COMPACT_ATOMS: atom_id res chain seq x y z
N MET A 1 -1.31 -8.89 -15.20
CA MET A 1 -0.30 -8.09 -14.46
C MET A 1 0.98 -8.89 -14.39
N GLN A 2 2.11 -8.26 -14.71
CA GLN A 2 3.42 -8.91 -14.68
C GLN A 2 3.97 -8.94 -13.23
N GLN A 3 4.77 -9.94 -12.88
CA GLN A 3 5.43 -10.02 -11.55
C GLN A 3 6.21 -8.74 -11.20
N GLN A 4 6.73 -8.04 -12.20
CA GLN A 4 7.39 -6.75 -12.06
C GLN A 4 6.46 -5.63 -11.54
N GLU A 5 5.19 -5.64 -11.91
CA GLU A 5 4.23 -4.63 -11.43
C GLU A 5 3.92 -4.81 -9.95
N ILE A 6 3.81 -6.06 -9.49
CA ILE A 6 3.61 -6.38 -8.08
C ILE A 6 4.81 -5.92 -7.27
N HIS A 7 6.01 -6.20 -7.76
CA HIS A 7 7.26 -5.79 -7.11
C HIS A 7 7.36 -4.26 -6.99
N ASN A 8 7.15 -3.52 -8.09
CA ASN A 8 7.13 -2.06 -8.08
C ASN A 8 6.02 -1.49 -7.18
N PHE A 9 4.85 -2.13 -7.13
CA PHE A 9 3.76 -1.71 -6.24
C PHE A 9 4.15 -1.88 -4.77
N LEU A 10 4.72 -3.04 -4.40
CA LEU A 10 5.16 -3.31 -3.05
C LEU A 10 6.27 -2.34 -2.64
N GLU A 11 7.27 -2.11 -3.48
CA GLU A 11 8.35 -1.14 -3.22
C GLU A 11 7.78 0.26 -2.94
N LYS A 12 6.88 0.75 -3.79
CA LYS A 12 6.22 2.05 -3.60
C LYS A 12 5.39 2.09 -2.32
N TYR A 13 4.66 1.02 -2.02
CA TYR A 13 3.86 0.91 -0.81
C TYR A 13 4.72 0.96 0.45
N PHE A 14 5.80 0.19 0.53
CA PHE A 14 6.69 0.19 1.69
C PHE A 14 7.44 1.52 1.82
N THR A 15 7.89 2.11 0.71
CA THR A 15 8.52 3.44 0.70
C THR A 15 7.56 4.52 1.20
N ALA A 16 6.29 4.49 0.77
CA ALA A 16 5.27 5.44 1.21
C ALA A 16 4.88 5.26 2.69
N ASN A 17 5.04 4.06 3.24
CA ASN A 17 4.80 3.76 4.65
C ASN A 17 6.05 3.89 5.53
N ASN A 18 7.12 4.54 5.02
CA ASN A 18 8.39 4.72 5.73
C ASN A 18 9.01 3.41 6.26
N CYS A 19 8.80 2.30 5.54
CA CYS A 19 9.41 1.02 5.88
C CYS A 19 10.83 0.93 5.31
N GLU A 20 11.73 0.27 6.04
CA GLU A 20 13.12 0.10 5.61
C GLU A 20 13.24 -1.15 4.73
N LEU A 21 13.61 -0.95 3.47
CA LEU A 21 13.90 -2.02 2.52
C LEU A 21 15.29 -2.58 2.83
N MET A 22 15.36 -3.79 3.39
CA MET A 22 16.63 -4.44 3.72
C MET A 22 17.24 -5.13 2.50
N GLU A 23 16.41 -5.85 1.74
CA GLU A 23 16.82 -6.51 0.51
C GLU A 23 15.77 -6.28 -0.57
N ASN A 24 16.23 -5.95 -1.76
CA ASN A 24 15.38 -5.70 -2.91
C ASN A 24 15.92 -6.45 -4.13
N ASP A 25 15.44 -7.67 -4.36
CA ASP A 25 15.83 -8.51 -5.48
C ASP A 25 14.64 -8.77 -6.42
N LYS A 26 14.93 -9.11 -7.68
CA LYS A 26 13.91 -9.39 -8.70
C LYS A 26 13.13 -10.68 -8.42
N GLY A 27 13.58 -11.53 -7.49
CA GLY A 27 12.87 -12.73 -7.04
C GLY A 27 12.17 -12.60 -5.68
N TYR A 28 12.71 -11.77 -4.78
CA TYR A 28 12.24 -11.62 -3.41
C TYR A 28 12.58 -10.23 -2.86
N MET A 29 11.86 -9.78 -1.84
CA MET A 29 12.10 -8.50 -1.20
C MET A 29 11.92 -8.65 0.30
N THR A 30 12.91 -8.21 1.07
CA THR A 30 12.87 -8.21 2.54
C THR A 30 12.68 -6.78 3.02
N VAL A 31 11.60 -6.54 3.76
CA VAL A 31 11.27 -5.24 4.32
C VAL A 31 11.10 -5.32 5.83
N GLN A 32 11.63 -4.33 6.52
CA GLN A 32 11.36 -4.09 7.93
C GLN A 32 10.07 -3.27 8.01
N LEU A 33 9.01 -3.89 8.56
CA LEU A 33 7.77 -3.18 8.80
C LEU A 33 7.99 -2.08 9.85
N THR A 34 7.14 -1.06 9.81
CA THR A 34 7.00 -0.11 10.92
C THR A 34 5.96 -0.61 11.91
N VAL A 35 5.99 -0.04 13.11
CA VAL A 35 5.00 -0.28 14.17
C VAL A 35 3.57 -0.08 13.68
N ASP A 36 3.34 0.99 12.93
CA ASP A 36 2.03 1.36 12.41
C ASP A 36 1.53 0.37 11.34
N LEU A 37 2.42 -0.01 10.43
CA LEU A 37 2.10 -0.97 9.37
C LEU A 37 1.87 -2.39 9.91
N ASP A 38 2.64 -2.80 10.92
CA ASP A 38 2.44 -4.09 11.61
C ASP A 38 1.08 -4.12 12.33
N LYS A 39 0.67 -3.03 12.98
CA LYS A 39 -0.68 -2.89 13.59
C LYS A 39 -1.79 -3.16 12.59
N GLU A 40 -1.71 -2.49 11.43
CA GLU A 40 -2.72 -2.56 10.37
C GLU A 40 -2.73 -3.93 9.66
N LEU A 41 -1.55 -4.47 9.32
CA LEU A 41 -1.44 -5.74 8.59
C LEU A 41 -1.69 -6.97 9.47
N MET A 42 -1.28 -6.95 10.74
CA MET A 42 -1.45 -8.11 11.61
C MET A 42 -2.79 -8.11 12.37
N ASN A 43 -3.54 -7.00 12.42
CA ASN A 43 -4.80 -6.89 13.16
C ASN A 43 -4.69 -7.50 14.57
N ARG A 44 -3.60 -7.20 15.30
CA ARG A 44 -3.34 -7.69 16.67
C ARG A 44 -3.58 -6.58 17.70
N PRO A 45 -4.82 -6.13 17.93
CA PRO A 45 -5.10 -5.02 18.85
C PRO A 45 -4.63 -5.32 20.28
N PHE A 46 -4.66 -6.59 20.70
CA PHE A 46 -4.30 -7.01 22.04
C PHE A 46 -2.79 -6.93 22.34
N TYR A 47 -1.93 -7.21 21.36
CA TYR A 47 -0.47 -7.14 21.54
C TYR A 47 -0.02 -5.70 21.78
N TRP A 48 -0.58 -4.78 21.02
CA TRP A 48 -0.28 -3.35 21.13
C TRP A 48 -0.82 -2.73 22.42
N HIS A 49 -2.04 -3.09 22.83
CA HIS A 49 -2.58 -2.66 24.12
C HIS A 49 -1.72 -3.11 25.29
N TYR A 50 -1.15 -4.32 25.21
CA TYR A 50 -0.22 -4.83 26.21
C TYR A 50 1.12 -4.07 26.17
N LEU A 51 1.67 -3.81 24.98
CA LEU A 51 2.95 -3.13 24.81
C LEU A 51 2.90 -1.66 25.26
N GLU A 52 1.79 -0.96 24.98
CA GLU A 52 1.53 0.40 25.49
C GLU A 52 1.44 0.44 27.01
N LYS A 53 0.80 -0.56 27.63
CA LYS A 53 0.72 -0.67 29.10
C LYS A 53 2.04 -1.01 29.76
N THR A 54 2.90 -1.74 29.07
CA THR A 54 4.17 -2.23 29.62
C THR A 54 5.34 -1.29 29.31
N GLY A 55 5.13 -0.24 28.49
CA GLY A 55 6.18 0.67 28.05
C GLY A 55 7.29 -0.03 27.26
N GLY A 56 6.98 -1.18 26.66
CA GLY A 56 7.96 -2.01 25.96
C GLY A 56 8.43 -1.36 24.67
N VAL A 57 9.67 -1.63 24.26
CA VAL A 57 10.17 -1.19 22.96
C VAL A 57 9.45 -1.99 21.86
N PRO A 58 8.75 -1.33 20.92
CA PRO A 58 8.09 -2.04 19.85
C PRO A 58 9.13 -2.68 18.93
N ASN A 59 9.04 -4.00 18.74
CA ASN A 59 9.93 -4.73 17.83
C ASN A 59 9.16 -5.15 16.58
N PRO A 60 9.14 -4.31 15.52
CA PRO A 60 8.43 -4.66 14.31
C PRO A 60 9.06 -5.88 13.62
N MET A 61 8.23 -6.71 12.99
CA MET A 61 8.71 -7.89 12.28
C MET A 61 9.29 -7.54 10.90
N LYS A 62 10.31 -8.30 10.51
CA LYS A 62 10.82 -8.33 9.14
C LYS A 62 9.96 -9.30 8.33
N LEU A 63 9.46 -8.84 7.19
CA LEU A 63 8.74 -9.68 6.25
C LEU A 63 9.56 -9.85 4.98
N THR A 64 9.65 -11.10 4.52
CA THR A 64 10.26 -11.44 3.24
C THR A 64 9.17 -11.88 2.28
N PHE A 65 9.04 -11.16 1.18
CA PHE A 65 8.05 -11.38 0.14
C PHE A 65 8.69 -12.00 -1.08
N ILE A 66 8.24 -13.20 -1.47
CA ILE A 66 8.78 -13.92 -2.62
C ILE A 66 7.85 -13.71 -3.81
N THR A 67 8.27 -12.90 -4.78
CA THR A 67 7.47 -12.59 -6.00
C THR A 67 7.69 -13.61 -7.11
N ASN A 68 8.88 -14.23 -7.16
CA ASN A 68 9.21 -15.24 -8.15
C ASN A 68 10.07 -16.36 -7.54
N LYS A 69 9.45 -17.53 -7.32
CA LYS A 69 10.12 -18.73 -6.82
C LYS A 69 11.27 -19.23 -7.70
N GLN A 70 11.24 -18.99 -9.01
CA GLN A 70 12.32 -19.45 -9.91
C GLN A 70 13.59 -18.59 -9.81
N LYS A 71 13.46 -17.35 -9.31
CA LYS A 71 14.59 -16.44 -9.10
C LYS A 71 14.99 -16.33 -7.63
N ALA A 72 14.12 -16.75 -6.72
CA ALA A 72 14.43 -16.79 -5.30
C ALA A 72 15.33 -17.99 -4.99
N PRO A 73 16.34 -17.83 -4.12
CA PRO A 73 17.09 -18.94 -3.56
C PRO A 73 16.15 -19.89 -2.80
N ASP A 74 16.38 -21.20 -2.90
CA ASP A 74 15.56 -22.25 -2.27
C ASP A 74 15.53 -22.15 -0.72
N ASP A 75 16.52 -21.47 -0.14
CA ASP A 75 16.68 -21.30 1.31
C ASP A 75 15.91 -20.09 1.90
N ILE A 76 15.30 -19.24 1.06
CA ILE A 76 14.57 -18.07 1.56
C ILE A 76 13.21 -18.48 2.13
N LYS A 77 13.10 -18.33 3.46
CA LYS A 77 11.84 -18.47 4.21
C LYS A 77 11.06 -17.15 4.16
N GLY A 78 10.10 -17.07 3.26
CA GLY A 78 9.24 -15.89 3.10
C GLY A 78 7.81 -16.24 2.67
N GLU A 79 6.95 -15.22 2.68
CA GLU A 79 5.59 -15.33 2.17
C GLU A 79 5.61 -15.19 0.65
N VAL A 80 5.12 -16.21 -0.05
CA VAL A 80 5.03 -16.19 -1.52
C VAL A 80 3.88 -15.28 -1.93
N ILE A 81 4.20 -14.17 -2.56
CA ILE A 81 3.23 -13.24 -3.11
C ILE A 81 3.09 -13.50 -4.60
N HIS A 82 1.88 -13.89 -5.00
CA HIS A 82 1.46 -13.91 -6.39
C HIS A 82 0.18 -13.11 -6.57
N PHE A 83 -0.13 -12.81 -7.83
CA PHE A 83 -1.41 -12.20 -8.20
C PHE A 83 -2.56 -13.11 -7.74
N GLY A 84 -3.47 -12.59 -6.91
CA GLY A 84 -4.57 -13.35 -6.31
C GLY A 84 -4.27 -13.99 -4.95
N SER A 85 -3.06 -13.86 -4.40
CA SER A 85 -2.78 -14.30 -3.03
C SER A 85 -3.60 -13.47 -2.01
N PRO A 86 -4.12 -14.09 -0.94
CA PRO A 86 -4.90 -13.38 0.08
C PRO A 86 -4.07 -12.29 0.78
N ARG A 87 -2.75 -12.48 0.91
CA ARG A 87 -1.83 -11.47 1.45
C ARG A 87 -1.75 -10.23 0.59
N LEU A 88 -1.66 -10.39 -0.72
CA LEU A 88 -1.63 -9.25 -1.63
C LEU A 88 -2.95 -8.46 -1.54
N HIS A 89 -4.10 -9.14 -1.47
CA HIS A 89 -5.39 -8.48 -1.25
C HIS A 89 -5.45 -7.75 0.10
N GLN A 90 -4.88 -8.33 1.15
CA GLN A 90 -4.82 -7.69 2.46
C GLN A 90 -3.97 -6.40 2.43
N ILE A 91 -2.82 -6.43 1.74
CA ILE A 91 -2.00 -5.25 1.50
C ILE A 91 -2.79 -4.22 0.72
N PHE A 92 -3.44 -4.58 -0.39
CA PHE A 92 -4.27 -3.66 -1.17
C PHE A 92 -5.41 -3.03 -0.36
N ALA A 93 -6.08 -3.81 0.49
CA ALA A 93 -7.14 -3.33 1.37
C ALA A 93 -6.60 -2.33 2.41
N SER A 94 -5.45 -2.66 3.03
CA SER A 94 -4.73 -1.75 3.94
C SER A 94 -4.29 -0.48 3.21
N THR A 95 -3.69 -0.59 2.01
CA THR A 95 -3.33 0.57 1.18
C THR A 95 -4.54 1.44 0.92
N LYS A 96 -5.71 0.88 0.61
CA LYS A 96 -6.93 1.65 0.37
C LYS A 96 -7.45 2.35 1.63
N SER A 97 -7.36 1.69 2.78
CA SER A 97 -7.66 2.28 4.10
C SER A 97 -6.74 3.49 4.36
N LEU A 98 -5.43 3.27 4.30
CA LEU A 98 -4.40 4.30 4.52
C LEU A 98 -4.47 5.44 3.50
N ALA A 99 -4.68 5.13 2.22
CA ALA A 99 -4.82 6.12 1.15
C ALA A 99 -6.09 6.98 1.28
N GLY A 100 -7.15 6.47 1.92
CA GLY A 100 -8.34 7.27 2.24
C GLY A 100 -8.04 8.45 3.17
N TYR A 101 -6.98 8.37 3.97
CA TYR A 101 -6.52 9.45 4.83
C TYR A 101 -5.54 10.42 4.15
N ILE A 102 -5.01 10.06 2.97
CA ILE A 102 -4.19 10.97 2.17
C ILE A 102 -5.13 11.95 1.47
N ARG A 103 -5.50 13.05 2.14
CA ARG A 103 -5.97 14.24 1.45
C ARG A 103 -4.81 14.79 0.63
N LEU A 104 -4.72 14.35 -0.62
CA LEU A 104 -3.94 15.04 -1.63
C LEU A 104 -4.61 16.39 -1.86
N TYR A 105 -4.19 17.42 -1.11
CA TYR A 105 -4.47 18.79 -1.48
C TYR A 105 -3.76 19.02 -2.81
N GLN A 106 -4.54 19.16 -3.88
CA GLN A 106 -4.02 19.56 -5.17
C GLN A 106 -3.38 20.95 -5.03
N ASN A 107 -2.05 20.99 -4.88
CA ASN A 107 -1.29 22.24 -4.86
C ASN A 107 -1.16 22.75 -6.29
N ASN A 108 -2.26 23.33 -6.79
CA ASN A 108 -2.26 24.04 -8.05
C ASN A 108 -1.46 25.33 -7.88
N GLN A 109 -0.16 25.30 -8.23
CA GLN A 109 0.61 26.51 -8.49
C GLN A 109 0.22 27.12 -9.84
N PHE A 110 -1.06 27.45 -10.02
CA PHE A 110 -1.50 28.30 -11.11
C PHE A 110 -1.72 29.71 -10.54
N PRO A 111 -1.11 30.77 -11.11
CA PRO A 111 -1.31 32.15 -10.64
C PRO A 111 -2.72 32.70 -10.92
N THR A 112 -3.62 31.92 -11.52
CA THR A 112 -4.96 32.34 -11.92
C THR A 112 -6.00 31.29 -11.55
N GLN A 113 -6.97 31.69 -10.73
CA GLN A 113 -8.17 30.91 -10.42
C GLN A 113 -8.93 30.60 -11.72
N THR A 114 -8.98 29.33 -12.11
CA THR A 114 -9.91 28.87 -13.14
C THR A 114 -11.21 28.41 -12.47
N PRO A 115 -12.37 29.02 -12.76
CA PRO A 115 -13.65 28.56 -12.21
C PRO A 115 -13.99 27.17 -12.76
N LEU A 116 -14.39 26.26 -11.87
CA LEU A 116 -14.95 24.96 -12.24
C LEU A 116 -16.32 25.21 -12.87
N ILE A 117 -16.43 24.93 -14.17
CA ILE A 117 -17.72 24.88 -14.86
C ILE A 117 -18.24 23.43 -14.70
N PRO A 118 -19.30 23.18 -13.91
CA PRO A 118 -19.92 21.87 -13.85
C PRO A 118 -20.70 21.64 -15.16
N TRP A 119 -20.28 20.66 -15.95
CA TRP A 119 -21.06 20.20 -17.10
C TRP A 119 -22.20 19.30 -16.59
N ILE A 120 -23.27 19.92 -16.08
CA ILE A 120 -24.61 19.36 -16.24
C ILE A 120 -25.00 19.67 -17.69
N ALA A 121 -24.97 18.64 -18.53
CA ALA A 121 -25.64 18.69 -19.83
C ALA A 121 -27.08 18.20 -19.60
N GLU A 122 -28.02 19.13 -19.51
CA GLU A 122 -29.42 19.05 -19.98
C GLU A 122 -29.88 20.50 -20.18
N PRO A 123 -30.52 20.84 -21.32
CA PRO A 123 -31.96 20.66 -21.39
C PRO A 123 -32.52 20.22 -22.76
N GLU A 124 -33.55 19.37 -22.66
CA GLU A 124 -34.85 19.45 -23.34
C GLU A 124 -34.95 19.97 -24.79
N ASN A 125 -35.29 19.02 -25.68
CA ASN A 125 -36.47 19.04 -26.55
C ASN A 125 -36.97 20.43 -27.05
N ILE A 126 -36.66 20.77 -28.30
CA ILE A 126 -37.46 21.72 -29.09
C ILE A 126 -37.99 20.98 -30.32
N LEU A 127 -39.32 20.92 -30.36
CA LEU A 127 -40.17 20.35 -31.40
C LEU A 127 -39.72 20.72 -32.83
N SER A 128 -39.65 19.69 -33.68
CA SER A 128 -39.79 19.81 -35.12
C SER A 128 -41.21 19.39 -35.48
N MET A 129 -42.08 20.35 -35.83
CA MET A 129 -43.20 20.27 -36.79
C MET A 129 -43.89 21.62 -36.89
#